data_AF-D5DVX4-F1
#
_entry.id   AF-D5DVX4-F1
#
_cell.length_a   1.000
_cell.length_b   1.000
_cell.length_c   1.000
_cell.angle_alpha   90.00
_cell.angle_beta   90.00
_cell.angle_gamma   90.00
#
_symmetry.space_group_name_H-M   'P 1'
#
loop_
_entity.id
_entity.type
_entity.pdbx_description
1 polymer ?
#
loop_
_entity_poly.entity_id
_entity_poly.type
_entity_poly.pdbx_seq_one_letter_code
_entity_poly.pdbx_strand_id
1 'polypeptide(L)'
;MKKRLMLLIYIGMCMLLATACAPQDEENNGMDYDQTKKMVVDILKTDEGKKAVEAIMKDPSVRQDILMDQNAIKDTISQTLVSDKGVEFWKKAMDDPKFAESFAKSLEKENKTVIKQLMKDPEYQGMLQDVLKDPAMEKEVLTVLKSKEYRTYLQKIMTETFDSPLYQSKIQDILLKAAEETQGGQKQSSDDGGSSSSGSDSGGEQQQQ
;
A
#
# COMPACT_ATOMS: atom_id res chain seq x y z
N MET A 1 18.29 74.77 88.47
CA MET A 1 18.91 73.55 87.89
C MET A 1 18.34 72.22 88.41
N LYS A 2 17.60 72.17 89.53
CA LYS A 2 17.02 70.90 90.05
C LYS A 2 15.78 70.38 89.28
N LYS A 3 14.95 71.27 88.71
CA LYS A 3 13.74 70.87 87.95
C LYS A 3 14.02 70.27 86.56
N ARG A 4 15.12 70.65 85.90
CA ARG A 4 15.51 70.07 84.59
C ARG A 4 16.20 68.70 84.75
N LEU A 5 16.91 68.49 85.86
CA LEU A 5 17.51 67.20 86.20
C LEU A 5 16.45 66.16 86.59
N MET A 6 15.39 66.56 87.32
CA MET A 6 14.26 65.68 87.63
C MET A 6 13.48 65.24 86.39
N LEU A 7 13.35 66.12 85.39
CA LEU A 7 12.63 65.83 84.14
C LEU A 7 13.41 64.86 83.24
N LEU A 8 14.75 64.94 83.23
CA LEU A 8 15.64 63.99 82.54
C LEU A 8 15.64 62.60 83.19
N ILE A 9 15.56 62.53 84.53
CA ILE A 9 15.44 61.26 85.27
C ILE A 9 14.07 60.60 85.01
N TYR A 10 13.00 61.39 84.94
CA TYR A 10 11.65 60.88 84.67
C TYR A 10 11.51 60.34 83.22
N ILE A 11 12.15 61.00 82.24
CA ILE A 11 12.20 60.53 80.85
C ILE A 11 13.07 59.26 80.70
N GLY A 12 14.18 59.15 81.44
CA GLY A 12 15.01 57.94 81.47
C GLY A 12 14.30 56.74 82.10
N MET A 13 13.50 56.97 83.14
CA MET A 13 12.69 55.93 83.81
C MET A 13 11.54 55.41 82.92
N CYS A 14 10.93 56.26 82.08
CA CYS A 14 9.90 55.84 81.13
C CYS A 14 10.44 55.02 79.95
N MET A 15 11.71 55.19 79.53
CA MET A 15 12.32 54.35 78.49
C MET A 15 12.66 52.94 78.99
N LEU A 16 12.96 52.76 80.28
CA LEU A 16 13.30 51.46 80.87
C LEU A 16 12.07 50.54 81.07
N LEU A 17 10.86 51.10 81.09
CA LEU A 17 9.61 50.32 81.23
C LEU A 17 9.00 49.90 79.87
N ALA A 18 9.52 50.40 78.75
CA ALA A 18 9.04 50.05 77.41
C ALA A 18 9.71 48.78 76.82
N THR A 19 10.73 48.22 77.47
CA THR A 19 11.40 46.98 77.04
C THR A 19 10.92 45.72 77.77
N ALA A 20 9.80 45.80 78.50
CA ALA A 20 9.19 44.67 79.21
C ALA A 20 8.11 43.93 78.41
N CYS A 21 7.95 44.24 77.12
CA CYS A 21 7.27 43.34 76.20
C CYS A 21 8.32 42.33 75.71
N ALA A 22 8.53 41.27 76.48
CA ALA A 22 9.13 40.07 75.93
C ALA A 22 8.24 39.62 74.75
N PRO A 23 8.78 39.45 73.53
CA PRO A 23 8.20 38.48 72.64
C PRO A 23 8.32 37.16 73.40
N GLN A 24 7.19 36.67 73.89
CA GLN A 24 7.00 35.25 74.12
C GLN A 24 7.59 34.54 72.90
N ASP A 25 8.51 33.61 73.11
CA ASP A 25 9.09 32.79 72.06
C ASP A 25 7.96 32.28 71.17
N GLU A 26 7.72 32.96 70.04
CA GLU A 26 7.05 32.40 68.89
C GLU A 26 8.05 31.47 68.22
N GLU A 27 8.34 30.38 68.90
CA GLU A 27 8.80 29.14 68.30
C GLU A 27 7.58 28.50 67.59
N ASN A 28 6.96 29.23 66.66
CA ASN A 28 5.79 28.74 65.95
C ASN A 28 5.52 29.49 64.64
N ASN A 29 6.42 29.37 63.66
CA ASN A 29 6.02 29.56 62.26
C ASN A 29 6.92 28.86 61.23
N GLY A 30 7.60 27.81 61.67
CA GLY A 30 8.21 26.80 60.81
C GLY A 30 7.52 25.48 61.08
N MET A 31 6.19 25.42 60.92
CA MET A 31 5.56 24.12 60.68
C MET A 31 6.27 23.58 59.44
N ASP A 32 7.13 22.62 59.74
CA ASP A 32 8.29 22.19 58.99
C ASP A 32 7.87 21.96 57.54
N TYR A 33 8.31 22.81 56.62
CA TYR A 33 7.94 22.74 55.20
C TYR A 33 8.15 21.32 54.65
N ASP A 34 9.17 20.63 55.18
CA ASP A 34 9.44 19.24 54.87
C ASP A 34 8.42 18.27 55.47
N GLN A 35 7.88 18.53 56.67
CA GLN A 35 6.76 17.76 57.23
C GLN A 35 5.45 18.02 56.49
N THR A 36 5.13 19.27 56.12
CA THR A 36 3.94 19.57 55.31
C THR A 36 4.06 18.97 53.92
N LYS A 37 5.24 19.05 53.29
CA LYS A 37 5.52 18.39 52.00
C LYS A 37 5.35 16.88 52.11
N LYS A 38 5.90 16.25 53.16
CA LYS A 38 5.78 14.82 53.41
C LYS A 38 4.32 14.43 53.63
N MET A 39 3.57 15.19 54.41
CA MET A 39 2.14 15.00 54.64
C MET A 39 1.34 15.09 53.34
N VAL A 40 1.59 16.11 52.50
CA VAL A 40 0.90 16.25 51.20
C VAL A 40 1.24 15.10 50.25
N VAL A 41 2.51 14.70 50.18
CA VAL A 41 2.94 13.55 49.37
C VAL A 41 2.30 12.25 49.86
N ASP A 42 2.18 12.06 51.17
CA ASP A 42 1.57 10.88 51.76
C ASP A 42 0.05 10.87 51.52
N ILE A 43 -0.63 12.02 51.64
CA ILE A 43 -2.06 12.19 51.28
C ILE A 43 -2.31 11.87 49.80
N LEU A 44 -1.44 12.32 48.89
CA LEU A 44 -1.58 11.99 47.46
C LEU A 44 -1.36 10.50 47.17
N LYS A 45 -0.56 9.82 47.99
CA LYS A 45 -0.29 8.37 47.86
C LYS A 45 -1.38 7.50 48.49
N THR A 46 -2.21 8.03 49.38
CA THR A 46 -3.31 7.26 49.97
C THR A 46 -4.34 6.88 48.91
N ASP A 47 -5.15 5.87 49.21
CA ASP A 47 -6.23 5.43 48.33
C ASP A 47 -7.28 6.53 48.13
N GLU A 48 -7.46 7.41 49.11
CA GLU A 48 -8.33 8.59 49.02
C GLU A 48 -7.77 9.64 48.06
N GLY A 49 -6.47 9.93 48.15
CA GLY A 49 -5.78 10.83 47.21
C GLY A 49 -5.84 10.31 45.77
N LYS A 50 -5.59 9.01 45.56
CA LYS A 50 -5.71 8.38 44.24
C LYS A 50 -7.15 8.44 43.71
N LYS A 51 -8.15 8.15 44.54
CA LYS A 51 -9.57 8.24 44.16
C LYS A 51 -10.00 9.67 43.84
N ALA A 52 -9.50 10.65 44.57
CA ALA A 52 -9.77 12.06 44.31
C ALA A 52 -9.18 12.49 42.96
N VAL A 53 -7.93 12.11 42.66
CA VAL A 53 -7.30 12.36 41.36
C VAL A 53 -8.06 11.64 40.23
N GLU A 54 -8.47 10.39 40.45
CA GLU A 54 -9.27 9.63 39.48
C GLU A 54 -10.64 10.27 39.23
N ALA A 55 -11.29 10.81 40.27
CA ALA A 55 -12.55 11.54 40.15
C ALA A 55 -12.39 12.83 39.34
N ILE A 56 -11.29 13.56 39.57
CA ILE A 56 -10.94 14.76 38.80
C ILE A 56 -10.62 14.40 37.35
N MET A 57 -9.89 13.31 37.09
CA MET A 57 -9.63 12.81 35.73
C MET A 57 -10.88 12.28 35.02
N LYS A 58 -11.98 12.02 35.71
CA LYS A 58 -13.27 11.71 35.06
C LYS A 58 -13.96 12.97 34.55
N ASP A 59 -13.57 14.15 35.01
CA ASP A 59 -14.09 15.41 34.47
C ASP A 59 -13.60 15.63 33.02
N PRO A 60 -14.50 15.82 32.04
CA PRO A 60 -14.13 16.09 30.65
C PRO A 60 -13.27 17.35 30.47
N SER A 61 -13.51 18.40 31.25
CA SER A 61 -12.77 19.67 31.16
C SER A 61 -11.30 19.48 31.55
N VAL A 62 -11.07 18.78 32.67
CA VAL A 62 -9.73 18.47 33.16
C VAL A 62 -9.00 17.50 32.23
N ARG A 63 -9.70 16.50 31.65
CA ARG A 63 -9.09 15.62 30.63
C ARG A 63 -8.64 16.38 29.40
N GLN A 64 -9.45 17.32 28.93
CA GLN A 64 -9.11 18.12 27.77
C GLN A 64 -7.88 18.99 28.03
N ASP A 65 -7.76 19.56 29.23
CA ASP A 65 -6.61 20.37 29.65
C ASP A 65 -5.33 19.55 29.83
N ILE A 66 -5.43 18.30 30.32
CA ILE A 66 -4.29 17.38 30.44
C ILE A 66 -3.82 16.87 29.06
N LEU A 67 -4.73 16.70 28.11
CA LEU A 67 -4.44 16.26 26.73
C LEU A 67 -3.87 17.39 25.83
N MET A 68 -3.46 18.54 26.38
CA MET A 68 -3.06 19.70 25.58
C MET A 68 -1.62 19.69 25.06
N ASP A 69 -0.77 18.72 25.40
CA ASP A 69 0.53 18.61 24.73
C ASP A 69 0.36 17.99 23.33
N GLN A 70 -0.13 18.83 22.41
CA GLN A 70 -0.35 18.50 21.02
C GLN A 70 0.94 18.06 20.32
N ASN A 71 2.10 18.53 20.77
CA ASN A 71 3.38 18.12 20.21
C ASN A 71 3.72 16.69 20.64
N ALA A 72 3.62 16.38 21.94
CA ALA A 72 3.82 15.01 22.43
C ALA A 72 2.80 14.02 21.82
N ILE A 73 1.54 14.42 21.64
CA ILE A 73 0.51 13.58 20.99
C ILE A 73 0.86 13.36 19.51
N LYS A 74 1.19 14.41 18.76
CA LYS A 74 1.57 14.30 17.36
C LYS A 74 2.81 13.43 17.19
N ASP A 75 3.84 13.65 17.99
CA ASP A 75 5.08 12.88 17.96
C ASP A 75 4.83 11.41 18.32
N THR A 76 4.02 11.15 19.34
CA THR A 76 3.65 9.77 19.73
C THR A 76 2.86 9.08 18.62
N ILE A 77 1.90 9.76 17.99
CA ILE A 77 1.11 9.20 16.88
C ILE A 77 2.03 8.93 15.68
N SER A 78 2.86 9.88 15.29
CA SER A 78 3.81 9.72 14.18
C SER A 78 4.80 8.59 14.45
N GLN A 79 5.39 8.53 15.64
CA GLN A 79 6.30 7.46 16.04
C GLN A 79 5.60 6.10 16.07
N THR A 80 4.38 6.04 16.59
CA THR A 80 3.63 4.78 16.68
C THR A 80 3.22 4.28 15.31
N LEU A 81 2.73 5.15 14.42
CA LEU A 81 2.30 4.78 13.08
C LEU A 81 3.46 4.35 12.17
N VAL A 82 4.65 4.94 12.34
CA VAL A 82 5.86 4.61 11.56
C VAL A 82 6.66 3.47 12.19
N SER A 83 6.41 3.13 13.46
CA SER A 83 7.06 1.99 14.13
C SER A 83 6.61 0.64 13.57
N ASP A 84 7.39 -0.40 13.84
CA ASP A 84 7.04 -1.78 13.52
C ASP A 84 5.67 -2.19 14.09
N LYS A 85 5.29 -1.66 15.26
CA LYS A 85 3.96 -1.88 15.85
C LYS A 85 2.84 -1.29 15.01
N GLY A 86 3.07 -0.12 14.40
CA GLY A 86 2.14 0.49 13.45
C GLY A 86 1.99 -0.35 12.18
N VAL A 87 3.10 -0.86 11.65
CA VAL A 87 3.09 -1.78 10.50
C VAL A 87 2.33 -3.07 10.83
N GLU A 88 2.56 -3.68 12.00
CA GLU A 88 1.82 -4.86 12.44
C GLU A 88 0.32 -4.58 12.64
N PHE A 89 -0.02 -3.41 13.18
CA PHE A 89 -1.41 -2.98 13.29
C PHE A 89 -2.08 -2.92 11.91
N TRP A 90 -1.45 -2.27 10.93
CA TRP A 90 -1.99 -2.17 9.57
C TRP A 90 -2.11 -3.53 8.89
N LYS A 91 -1.13 -4.44 9.06
CA LYS A 91 -1.23 -5.81 8.55
C LYS A 91 -2.47 -6.53 9.10
N LYS A 92 -2.62 -6.54 10.44
CA LYS A 92 -3.78 -7.17 11.10
C LYS A 92 -5.11 -6.50 10.75
N ALA A 93 -5.12 -5.18 10.60
CA ALA A 93 -6.32 -4.44 10.23
C ALA A 93 -6.74 -4.74 8.78
N MET A 94 -5.79 -4.87 7.86
CA MET A 94 -6.08 -5.24 6.46
C MET A 94 -6.54 -6.70 6.29
N ASP A 95 -6.22 -7.58 7.25
CA ASP A 95 -6.74 -8.95 7.27
C ASP A 95 -8.25 -9.01 7.59
N ASP A 96 -8.83 -7.96 8.21
CA ASP A 96 -10.29 -7.85 8.41
C ASP A 96 -10.98 -7.40 7.10
N PRO A 97 -11.82 -8.25 6.48
CA PRO A 97 -12.49 -7.92 5.23
C PRO A 97 -13.35 -6.66 5.31
N LYS A 98 -13.99 -6.37 6.44
CA LYS A 98 -14.85 -5.17 6.59
C LYS A 98 -14.01 -3.90 6.62
N PHE A 99 -12.87 -3.95 7.29
CA PHE A 99 -11.92 -2.85 7.31
C PHE A 99 -11.30 -2.65 5.92
N ALA A 100 -10.81 -3.72 5.29
CA ALA A 100 -10.23 -3.69 3.96
C ALA A 100 -11.22 -3.17 2.90
N GLU A 101 -12.49 -3.58 2.96
CA GLU A 101 -13.54 -3.08 2.06
C GLU A 101 -13.78 -1.58 2.25
N SER A 102 -13.92 -1.13 3.50
CA SER A 102 -14.15 0.28 3.83
C SER A 102 -12.95 1.14 3.40
N PHE A 103 -11.75 0.65 3.64
CA PHE A 103 -10.51 1.29 3.23
C PHE A 103 -10.39 1.36 1.71
N ALA A 104 -10.62 0.25 1.00
CA ALA A 104 -10.59 0.19 -0.47
C ALA A 104 -11.63 1.13 -1.09
N LYS A 105 -12.85 1.17 -0.53
CA LYS A 105 -13.90 2.12 -0.96
C LYS A 105 -13.48 3.57 -0.77
N SER A 106 -12.80 3.89 0.34
CA SER A 106 -12.29 5.25 0.57
C SER A 106 -11.23 5.67 -0.47
N LEU A 107 -10.42 4.70 -0.93
CA LEU A 107 -9.39 4.93 -1.94
C LEU A 107 -9.86 4.77 -3.38
N GLU A 108 -11.08 4.28 -3.62
CA GLU A 108 -11.54 3.85 -4.94
C GLU A 108 -11.38 4.94 -6.00
N LYS A 109 -11.75 6.18 -5.68
CA LYS A 109 -11.66 7.31 -6.61
C LYS A 109 -10.22 7.63 -6.98
N GLU A 110 -9.35 7.79 -6.00
CA GLU A 110 -7.95 8.14 -6.23
C GLU A 110 -7.19 6.97 -6.87
N ASN A 111 -7.46 5.74 -6.45
CA ASN A 111 -6.87 4.54 -7.04
C ASN A 111 -7.26 4.38 -8.53
N LYS A 112 -8.53 4.65 -8.89
CA LYS A 112 -8.95 4.70 -10.30
C LYS A 112 -8.21 5.78 -11.09
N THR A 113 -7.98 6.95 -10.49
CA THR A 113 -7.24 8.04 -11.13
C THR A 113 -5.79 7.62 -11.38
N VAL A 114 -5.13 7.05 -10.36
CA VAL A 114 -3.75 6.52 -10.46
C VAL A 114 -3.66 5.46 -11.56
N ILE A 115 -4.53 4.45 -11.56
CA ILE A 115 -4.52 3.39 -12.59
C ILE A 115 -4.72 3.99 -14.00
N LYS A 116 -5.63 4.95 -14.17
CA LYS A 116 -5.85 5.62 -15.46
C LYS A 116 -4.65 6.43 -15.93
N GLN A 117 -3.91 7.03 -15.01
CA GLN A 117 -2.68 7.76 -15.33
C GLN A 117 -1.56 6.78 -15.67
N LEU A 118 -1.39 5.72 -14.88
CA LEU A 118 -0.42 4.65 -15.13
C LEU A 118 -0.66 3.95 -16.48
N MET A 119 -1.91 3.74 -16.92
CA MET A 119 -2.17 3.21 -18.26
C MET A 119 -1.61 4.07 -19.41
N LYS A 120 -1.29 5.34 -19.16
CA LYS A 120 -0.66 6.25 -20.14
C LYS A 120 0.86 6.34 -19.95
N ASP A 121 1.37 5.76 -18.87
CA ASP A 121 2.79 5.75 -18.55
C ASP A 121 3.51 4.65 -19.35
N PRO A 122 4.65 4.95 -20.02
CA PRO A 122 5.37 3.98 -20.83
C PRO A 122 5.90 2.76 -20.05
N GLU A 123 6.34 2.94 -18.80
CA GLU A 123 6.89 1.84 -17.99
C GLU A 123 5.77 0.89 -17.60
N TYR A 124 4.64 1.43 -17.16
CA TYR A 124 3.46 0.62 -16.84
C TYR A 124 2.86 -0.07 -18.07
N GLN A 125 2.86 0.60 -19.24
CA GLN A 125 2.49 -0.04 -20.50
C GLN A 125 3.44 -1.18 -20.86
N GLY A 126 4.74 -1.03 -20.63
CA GLY A 126 5.71 -2.11 -20.82
C GLY A 126 5.38 -3.34 -19.98
N MET A 127 5.12 -3.14 -18.68
CA MET A 127 4.68 -4.22 -17.79
C MET A 127 3.37 -4.87 -18.27
N LEU A 128 2.41 -4.07 -18.73
CA LEU A 128 1.15 -4.59 -19.25
C LEU A 128 1.34 -5.38 -20.56
N GLN A 129 2.26 -4.96 -21.43
CA GLN A 129 2.58 -5.71 -22.65
C GLN A 129 3.16 -7.08 -22.32
N ASP A 130 3.99 -7.19 -21.28
CA ASP A 130 4.55 -8.48 -20.88
C ASP A 130 3.46 -9.40 -20.32
N VAL A 131 2.48 -8.86 -19.59
CA VAL A 131 1.27 -9.60 -19.19
C VAL A 131 0.47 -10.06 -20.41
N LEU A 132 0.35 -9.22 -21.46
CA LEU A 132 -0.38 -9.59 -22.69
C LEU A 132 0.34 -10.64 -23.55
N LYS A 133 1.65 -10.79 -23.39
CA LYS A 133 2.45 -11.84 -24.06
C LYS A 133 2.41 -13.18 -23.31
N ASP A 134 1.71 -13.26 -22.18
CA ASP A 134 1.57 -14.51 -21.45
C ASP A 134 0.92 -15.60 -22.32
N PRO A 135 1.37 -16.87 -22.26
CA PRO A 135 0.80 -17.96 -23.06
C PRO A 135 -0.71 -18.16 -22.88
N ALA A 136 -1.27 -17.83 -21.70
CA ALA A 136 -2.72 -17.87 -21.50
C ALA A 136 -3.43 -16.81 -22.36
N MET A 137 -2.87 -15.60 -22.45
CA MET A 137 -3.39 -14.54 -23.31
C MET A 137 -3.22 -14.90 -24.80
N GLU A 138 -2.10 -15.51 -25.17
CA GLU A 138 -1.89 -16.00 -26.54
C GLU A 138 -2.99 -16.99 -26.95
N LYS A 139 -3.35 -17.92 -26.06
CA LYS A 139 -4.41 -18.91 -26.32
C LYS A 139 -5.78 -18.25 -26.55
N GLU A 140 -6.10 -17.22 -25.77
CA GLU A 140 -7.35 -16.45 -25.96
C GLU A 140 -7.33 -15.69 -27.29
N VAL A 141 -6.21 -15.07 -27.65
CA VAL A 141 -6.04 -14.41 -28.96
C VAL A 141 -6.19 -15.42 -30.11
N LEU A 142 -5.58 -16.60 -30.01
CA LEU A 142 -5.73 -17.67 -31.01
C LEU A 142 -7.18 -18.16 -31.12
N THR A 143 -7.92 -18.15 -30.02
CA THR A 143 -9.35 -18.51 -30.01
C THR A 143 -10.17 -17.47 -30.77
N VAL A 144 -9.88 -16.18 -30.56
CA VAL A 144 -10.49 -15.08 -31.32
C VAL A 144 -10.15 -15.16 -32.82
N LEU A 145 -8.88 -15.43 -33.18
CA LEU A 145 -8.47 -15.58 -34.57
C LEU A 145 -9.13 -16.79 -35.26
N LYS A 146 -9.51 -17.82 -34.49
CA LYS A 146 -10.24 -18.98 -35.02
C LYS A 146 -11.76 -18.79 -35.02
N SER A 147 -12.27 -17.68 -34.49
CA SER A 147 -13.71 -17.40 -34.39
C SER A 147 -14.37 -17.26 -35.77
N LYS A 148 -15.69 -17.44 -35.83
CA LYS A 148 -16.44 -17.34 -37.10
C LYS A 148 -16.40 -15.92 -37.68
N GLU A 149 -16.42 -14.93 -36.80
CA GLU A 149 -16.35 -13.51 -37.14
C GLU A 149 -15.01 -13.19 -37.81
N TYR A 150 -13.90 -13.62 -37.21
CA TYR A 150 -12.58 -13.40 -37.78
C TYR A 150 -12.38 -14.20 -39.07
N ARG A 151 -12.89 -15.44 -39.17
CA ARG A 151 -12.87 -16.22 -40.41
C ARG A 151 -13.61 -15.54 -41.57
N THR A 152 -14.75 -14.89 -41.29
CA THR A 152 -15.51 -14.16 -42.31
C THR A 152 -14.69 -12.97 -42.84
N TYR A 153 -14.07 -12.21 -41.94
CA TYR A 153 -13.15 -11.14 -42.32
C TYR A 153 -11.94 -11.66 -43.10
N LEU A 154 -11.35 -12.77 -42.65
CA LEU A 154 -10.23 -13.42 -43.31
C LEU A 154 -10.60 -13.92 -44.71
N GLN A 155 -11.78 -14.52 -44.88
CA GLN A 155 -12.28 -14.95 -46.18
C GLN A 155 -12.43 -13.76 -47.13
N LYS A 156 -12.97 -12.63 -46.64
CA LYS A 156 -13.06 -11.40 -47.42
C LYS A 156 -11.68 -10.91 -47.90
N ILE A 157 -10.70 -10.84 -46.99
CA ILE A 157 -9.32 -10.46 -47.36
C ILE A 157 -8.74 -11.44 -48.38
N MET A 158 -8.94 -12.75 -48.20
CA MET A 158 -8.45 -13.75 -49.14
C MET A 158 -9.07 -13.56 -50.54
N THR A 159 -10.38 -13.35 -50.61
CA THR A 159 -11.07 -13.06 -51.88
C THR A 159 -10.50 -11.80 -52.53
N GLU A 160 -10.40 -10.69 -51.79
CA GLU A 160 -9.80 -9.44 -52.30
C GLU A 160 -8.35 -9.63 -52.75
N THR A 161 -7.59 -10.49 -52.07
CA THR A 161 -6.20 -10.83 -52.44
C THR A 161 -6.17 -11.62 -53.74
N PHE A 162 -7.04 -12.62 -53.92
CA PHE A 162 -7.11 -13.41 -55.15
C PHE A 162 -7.66 -12.62 -56.33
N ASP A 163 -8.53 -11.63 -56.08
CA ASP A 163 -9.05 -10.72 -57.09
C ASP A 163 -8.05 -9.64 -57.50
N SER A 164 -6.93 -9.51 -56.77
CA SER A 164 -5.85 -8.59 -57.13
C SER A 164 -5.24 -8.98 -58.49
N PRO A 165 -5.09 -8.04 -59.45
CA PRO A 165 -4.49 -8.32 -60.75
C PRO A 165 -3.11 -9.01 -60.68
N LEU A 166 -2.33 -8.68 -59.64
CA LEU A 166 -1.01 -9.27 -59.41
C LEU A 166 -1.12 -10.76 -59.06
N TYR A 167 -2.09 -11.14 -58.22
CA TYR A 167 -2.34 -12.53 -57.86
C TYR A 167 -3.04 -13.30 -58.98
N GLN A 168 -3.99 -12.68 -59.69
CA GLN A 168 -4.61 -13.30 -60.86
C GLN A 168 -3.57 -13.64 -61.94
N SER A 169 -2.62 -12.73 -62.21
CA SER A 169 -1.51 -13.00 -63.13
C SER A 169 -0.63 -14.15 -62.64
N LYS A 170 -0.28 -14.18 -61.35
CA LYS A 170 0.51 -15.29 -60.79
C LYS A 170 -0.23 -16.63 -60.87
N ILE A 171 -1.54 -16.64 -60.63
CA ILE A 171 -2.37 -17.84 -60.75
C ILE A 171 -2.39 -18.30 -62.22
N GLN A 172 -2.55 -17.37 -63.17
CA GLN A 172 -2.48 -17.68 -64.60
C GLN A 172 -1.11 -18.26 -64.99
N ASP A 173 -0.01 -17.67 -64.52
CA ASP A 173 1.34 -18.18 -64.79
C ASP A 173 1.55 -19.60 -64.23
N ILE A 174 1.02 -19.87 -63.03
CA ILE A 174 1.07 -21.21 -62.41
C ILE A 174 0.24 -22.21 -63.23
N LEU A 175 -0.96 -21.82 -63.68
CA LEU A 175 -1.82 -22.68 -64.50
C LEU A 175 -1.17 -22.98 -65.87
N LEU A 176 -0.51 -22.00 -66.48
CA LEU A 176 0.22 -22.19 -67.73
C LEU A 176 1.40 -23.17 -67.54
N LYS A 177 2.20 -23.00 -66.49
CA LYS A 177 3.30 -23.94 -66.17
C LYS A 177 2.80 -25.35 -65.90
N ALA A 178 1.72 -25.50 -65.13
CA ALA A 178 1.14 -26.81 -64.86
C ALA A 178 0.63 -27.49 -66.14
N ALA A 179 0.06 -26.72 -67.07
CA ALA A 179 -0.37 -27.21 -68.38
C ALA A 179 0.81 -27.62 -69.27
N GLU A 180 1.91 -26.86 -69.25
CA GLU A 180 3.16 -27.21 -69.94
C GLU A 180 3.78 -28.50 -69.36
N GLU A 181 3.76 -28.68 -68.04
CA GLU A 181 4.24 -29.91 -67.38
C GLU A 181 3.35 -31.12 -67.69
N THR A 182 2.03 -30.95 -67.77
CA THR A 182 1.11 -32.04 -68.16
C THR A 182 1.17 -32.37 -69.65
N GLN A 183 1.39 -31.37 -70.53
CA GLN A 183 1.66 -31.62 -71.95
C GLN A 183 3.06 -32.22 -72.21
N GLY A 184 4.06 -31.86 -71.40
CA GLY A 184 5.40 -32.45 -71.42
C GLY A 184 5.44 -33.89 -70.91
N GLY A 185 4.56 -34.24 -69.96
CA GLY A 185 4.44 -35.59 -69.40
C GLY A 185 3.72 -36.62 -70.27
N GLN A 186 3.09 -36.21 -71.37
CA GLN A 186 2.37 -37.13 -72.27
C GLN A 186 3.19 -37.62 -73.47
N LYS A 187 4.50 -37.32 -73.50
CA LYS A 187 5.48 -37.90 -74.44
C LYS A 187 6.39 -38.94 -73.77
N GLN A 188 5.84 -39.88 -73.01
CA GLN A 188 6.55 -41.13 -72.73
C GLN A 188 5.58 -42.29 -72.48
N SER A 189 4.78 -42.63 -73.48
CA SER A 189 4.16 -43.96 -73.59
C SER A 189 3.70 -44.18 -75.03
N SER A 190 4.65 -44.55 -75.87
CA SER A 190 4.49 -45.38 -77.08
C SER A 190 5.84 -45.38 -77.80
N ASP A 191 6.70 -46.37 -77.53
CA ASP A 191 7.03 -47.40 -78.51
C ASP A 191 8.13 -48.34 -77.99
N ASP A 192 8.01 -49.60 -78.40
CA ASP A 192 8.97 -50.71 -78.33
C ASP A 192 9.20 -51.39 -76.96
N GLY A 193 9.02 -52.70 -76.77
CA GLY A 193 9.01 -53.77 -77.76
C GLY A 193 10.10 -54.80 -77.48
N GLY A 194 10.00 -55.52 -76.37
CA GLY A 194 10.44 -56.92 -76.33
C GLY A 194 11.79 -57.28 -75.69
N SER A 195 11.69 -58.27 -74.80
CA SER A 195 12.68 -59.31 -74.48
C SER A 195 13.85 -58.93 -73.56
N SER A 196 13.78 -59.35 -72.30
CA SER A 196 14.22 -60.70 -71.91
C SER A 196 14.46 -60.83 -70.40
N SER A 197 13.99 -61.96 -69.88
CA SER A 197 14.64 -62.80 -68.86
C SER A 197 14.72 -62.34 -67.40
N SER A 198 14.12 -63.20 -66.56
CA SER A 198 14.60 -63.62 -65.23
C SER A 198 14.54 -62.58 -64.11
N GLY A 199 13.93 -62.83 -62.96
CA GLY A 199 13.41 -64.06 -62.40
C GLY A 199 13.15 -63.82 -60.91
N SER A 200 12.10 -64.48 -60.41
CA SER A 200 11.97 -65.05 -59.07
C SER A 200 12.01 -64.18 -57.80
N ASP A 201 11.11 -64.60 -56.90
CA ASP A 201 11.17 -64.50 -55.43
C ASP A 201 10.98 -63.10 -54.81
N SER A 202 10.24 -62.88 -53.72
CA SER A 202 9.40 -63.68 -52.82
C SER A 202 9.00 -62.71 -51.69
N GLY A 203 7.85 -62.96 -51.05
CA GLY A 203 7.51 -62.61 -49.66
C GLY A 203 7.61 -61.13 -49.23
N GLY A 204 6.59 -60.54 -48.63
CA GLY A 204 5.90 -61.07 -47.47
C GLY A 204 5.83 -59.96 -46.42
N GLU A 205 4.78 -60.03 -45.62
CA GLU A 205 4.35 -59.11 -44.57
C GLU A 205 5.46 -58.74 -43.56
N GLN A 206 5.34 -57.54 -42.97
CA GLN A 206 5.27 -57.25 -41.51
C GLN A 206 5.66 -55.79 -41.25
N GLN A 207 4.78 -54.94 -40.69
CA GLN A 207 4.33 -54.87 -39.29
C GLN A 207 5.26 -53.98 -38.42
N GLN A 208 4.63 -52.93 -37.85
CA GLN A 208 4.92 -52.23 -36.59
C GLN A 208 6.33 -51.68 -36.32
N GLN A 209 6.38 -50.36 -36.13
CA GLN A 209 6.55 -49.76 -34.80
C GLN A 209 5.90 -48.38 -34.76
#